data_AF-K6W7B4-F1
#
_entry.id   AF-K6W7B4-F1
#
_cell.length_a   1.000
_cell.length_b   1.000
_cell.length_c   1.000
_cell.angle_alpha   90.00
_cell.angle_beta   90.00
_cell.angle_gamma   90.00
#
_symmetry.space_group_name_H-M   'P 1'
#
loop_
_entity.id
_entity.type
_entity.pdbx_description
1 polymer ?
#
loop_
_entity_poly.entity_id
_entity_poly.type
_entity_poly.pdbx_seq_one_letter_code
_entity_poly.pdbx_strand_id
1 'polypeptide(L)' 'MPTTVRTRRFVEDLAPGDRISIDGHRGVVKTALPNDDGDLVISLVNSSEERDEVVLSVGTKVDIL' A
#
# COMPACT_ATOMS: atom_id res chain seq x y z
N MET A 1 4.68 15.94 23.45
CA MET A 1 4.66 15.81 21.97
C MET A 1 4.13 14.42 21.67
N PRO A 2 2.95 14.24 21.04
CA PRO A 2 2.52 12.90 20.67
C PRO A 2 3.43 12.41 19.55
N THR A 3 4.18 11.34 19.82
CA THR A 3 4.88 10.58 18.79
C THR A 3 3.81 10.04 17.86
N THR A 4 3.67 10.64 16.67
CA THR A 4 2.86 10.04 15.60
C THR A 4 3.44 8.65 15.35
N VAL A 5 2.77 7.62 15.86
CA VAL A 5 3.13 6.24 15.58
C VAL A 5 2.88 6.07 14.10
N ARG A 6 3.94 6.10 13.29
CA ARG A 6 3.87 5.67 11.89
C ARG A 6 3.59 4.18 11.93
N THR A 7 2.31 3.82 11.85
CA THR A 7 1.90 2.43 11.80
C THR A 7 2.38 1.89 10.46
N ARG A 8 3.41 1.04 10.51
CA ARG A 8 3.91 0.35 9.31
C ARG A 8 3.35 -1.06 9.29
N ARG A 9 2.80 -1.46 8.15
CA ARG A 9 2.17 -2.76 7.95
C ARG A 9 2.83 -3.47 6.78
N PHE A 10 2.81 -4.80 6.81
CA PHE A 10 3.35 -5.57 5.70
C PHE A 10 2.40 -5.49 4.50
N VAL A 11 2.97 -5.53 3.28
CA VAL A 11 2.19 -5.49 2.04
C VAL A 11 1.20 -6.65 1.91
N GLU A 12 1.55 -7.81 2.46
CA GLU A 12 0.71 -9.00 2.50
C GLU A 12 -0.50 -8.87 3.45
N ASP A 13 -0.41 -7.96 4.41
CA ASP A 13 -1.49 -7.67 5.36
C ASP A 13 -2.33 -6.48 4.87
N LEU A 14 -2.08 -5.94 3.67
CA LEU A 14 -2.90 -4.87 3.12
C LEU A 14 -4.27 -5.38 2.68
N ALA A 15 -5.30 -4.69 3.14
CA ALA A 15 -6.67 -4.95 2.76
C ALA A 15 -7.20 -3.86 1.82
N PRO A 16 -8.12 -4.19 0.90
CA PRO A 16 -8.82 -3.16 0.13
C PRO A 16 -9.57 -2.20 1.07
N GLY A 17 -9.41 -0.90 0.83
CA GLY A 17 -9.92 0.19 1.67
C GLY A 17 -8.86 0.80 2.59
N ASP A 18 -7.71 0.16 2.75
CA ASP A 18 -6.62 0.69 3.58
C ASP A 18 -5.96 1.92 2.91
N ARG A 19 -5.60 2.93 3.71
CA ARG A 19 -4.98 4.17 3.23
C ARG A 19 -3.50 4.10 3.50
N ILE A 20 -2.71 4.06 2.44
CA ILE A 20 -1.26 3.87 2.56
C ILE A 20 -0.48 4.96 1.86
N SER A 21 0.76 5.12 2.31
CA SER A 21 1.77 5.90 1.64
C SER A 21 2.98 5.04 1.30
N ILE A 22 3.30 4.94 0.01
CA ILE A 22 4.45 4.20 -0.52
C ILE A 22 5.31 5.20 -1.29
N ASP A 23 6.57 5.39 -0.88
CA ASP A 23 7.53 6.25 -1.59
C ASP A 23 6.98 7.65 -1.98
N GLY A 24 6.25 8.29 -1.05
CA GLY A 24 5.61 9.60 -1.29
C GLY A 24 4.29 9.55 -2.08
N HIS A 25 3.93 8.42 -2.68
CA HIS A 25 2.63 8.19 -3.31
C HIS A 25 1.62 7.81 -2.24
N ARG A 26 0.48 8.49 -2.21
CA ARG A 26 -0.59 8.26 -1.24
C ARG A 26 -1.83 7.81 -1.98
N GLY A 27 -2.42 6.71 -1.53
CA GLY A 27 -3.61 6.18 -2.15
C GLY A 27 -4.36 5.23 -1.23
N VAL A 28 -5.57 4.89 -1.65
CA VAL A 28 -6.38 3.86 -1.04
C VAL A 28 -6.12 2.55 -1.77
N VAL A 29 -5.77 1.49 -1.04
CA VAL A 29 -5.62 0.15 -1.60
C VAL A 29 -6.96 -0.29 -2.16
N LYS A 30 -7.00 -0.58 -3.46
CA LYS A 30 -8.18 -1.09 -4.15
C LYS A 30 -8.11 -2.60 -4.31
N THR A 31 -6.94 -3.12 -4.69
CA THR A 31 -6.67 -4.54 -4.82
C THR A 31 -5.23 -4.82 -4.41
N ALA A 32 -5.00 -5.98 -3.79
CA ALA A 32 -3.68 -6.51 -3.52
C ALA A 32 -3.69 -7.96 -4.03
N LEU A 33 -3.02 -8.22 -5.15
CA LEU A 33 -3.01 -9.54 -5.79
C LEU A 33 -1.58 -10.07 -5.88
N PRO A 34 -1.33 -11.32 -5.46
CA PRO A 34 -0.03 -11.94 -5.68
C PRO A 34 0.23 -12.14 -7.18
N ASN A 35 1.48 -11.93 -7.58
CA ASN A 35 2.00 -12.23 -8.91
C ASN A 35 2.76 -13.57 -8.89
N ASP A 36 2.99 -14.16 -10.07
CA ASP A 36 3.66 -15.45 -10.23
C ASP A 36 5.12 -15.45 -9.72
N ASP A 37 5.76 -14.28 -9.69
CA ASP A 37 7.12 -14.06 -9.18
C ASP A 37 7.22 -14.03 -7.63
N GLY A 38 6.09 -14.11 -6.92
CA GLY A 38 6.05 -13.99 -5.47
C GLY A 38 5.99 -12.55 -4.94
N ASP A 39 5.80 -11.57 -5.83
CA ASP A 39 5.47 -10.19 -5.48
C ASP A 39 3.96 -9.97 -5.30
N LEU A 40 3.58 -8.81 -4.76
CA LEU A 40 2.20 -8.34 -4.65
C LEU A 40 2.01 -7.10 -5.53
N VAL A 41 1.02 -7.17 -6.41
CA VAL A 41 0.55 -6.05 -7.22
C VAL A 41 -0.52 -5.31 -6.42
N ILE A 42 -0.19 -4.12 -5.96
CA ILE A 42 -1.08 -3.24 -5.21
C ILE A 42 -1.63 -2.17 -6.16
N SER A 43 -2.93 -2.22 -6.46
CA SER A 43 -3.63 -1.12 -7.10
C SER A 43 -4.07 -0.12 -6.05
N LEU A 44 -3.72 1.14 -6.24
CA LEU A 44 -4.09 2.29 -5.43
C LEU A 44 -5.06 3.16 -6.21
N VAL A 45 -5.94 3.84 -5.49
CA VAL A 45 -6.77 4.91 -6.04
C VAL A 45 -6.52 6.19 -5.22
N ASN A 46 -6.25 7.29 -5.91
CA ASN A 46 -6.10 8.59 -5.28
C ASN A 46 -7.35 9.48 -5.51
N SER A 47 -7.40 10.64 -4.86
CA SER A 47 -8.52 11.59 -5.01
C SER A 47 -8.64 12.22 -6.39
N SER A 48 -7.61 12.06 -7.25
CA SER A 48 -7.65 12.51 -8.64
C SER A 48 -8.23 11.46 -9.59
N GLU A 49 -8.78 10.36 -9.06
CA GLU A 49 -9.24 9.19 -9.82
C GLU A 49 -8.14 8.54 -10.68
N GLU A 50 -6.89 8.83 -10.36
CA GLU A 50 -5.74 8.18 -10.97
C GLU A 50 -5.51 6.82 -10.31
N ARG A 51 -5.29 5.82 -11.15
CA ARG A 51 -4.99 4.46 -10.72
C ARG A 51 -3.49 4.26 -10.77
N ASP A 52 -2.87 4.26 -9.61
CA ASP A 52 -1.48 3.87 -9.46
C ASP A 52 -1.41 2.36 -9.23
N GLU A 53 -0.48 1.69 -9.89
CA GLU A 53 -0.18 0.27 -9.64
C GLU A 53 1.27 0.16 -9.20
N VAL A 54 1.48 -0.47 -8.05
CA VAL A 54 2.81 -0.65 -7.47
C VAL A 54 3.03 -2.12 -7.22
N VAL A 55 4.13 -2.65 -7.73
CA VAL A 55 4.58 -4.01 -7.46
C VAL A 55 5.52 -3.97 -6.27
N LEU A 56 5.18 -4.71 -5.20
CA LEU A 56 5.97 -4.77 -3.98
C LEU A 56 6.23 -6.22 -3.60
N SER A 57 7.46 -6.52 -3.22
CA SER A 57 7.81 -7.86 -2.76
C SER A 57 7.21 -8.14 -1.38
N VAL A 58 6.80 -9.39 -1.16
CA VAL A 58 6.33 -9.88 0.15
C VAL A 58 7.38 -9.58 1.24
N GLY A 59 6.92 -9.23 2.45
CA GLY A 59 7.80 -8.74 3.52
C GLY A 59 8.15 -7.25 3.45
N THR A 60 7.78 -6.54 2.39
CA THR A 60 7.89 -5.07 2.32
C THR A 60 6.95 -4.43 3.33
N LYS A 61 7.42 -3.37 4.00
CA LYS A 61 6.62 -2.58 4.94
C LYS A 61 6.22 -1.26 4.31
N VAL A 62 4.93 -0.93 4.39
CA VAL A 62 4.36 0.34 3.93
C VAL A 62 3.85 1.15 5.10
N ASP A 63 3.78 2.47 4.94
CA ASP A 63 3.28 3.38 5.98
C ASP A 63 1.75 3.50 5.83
N ILE A 64 1.01 3.30 6.92
CA ILE A 64 -0.46 3.42 6.99
C ILE A 64 -0.81 4.82 7.49
N LEU A 65 -1.82 5.43 6.87
CA LEU A 65 -2.28 6.81 7.11
C LEU A 65 -3.52 6.88 8.00
#